data_AF-A0A6P6G3N8-F1
#
_entry.id   AF-A0A6P6G3N8-F1
#
_cell.length_a   1.000
_cell.length_b   1.000
_cell.length_c   1.000
_cell.angle_alpha   90.00
_cell.angle_beta   90.00
_cell.angle_gamma   90.00
#
_symmetry.space_group_name_H-M   'P 1'
#
loop_
_entity.id
_entity.type
_entity.pdbx_description
1 polymer ?
#
loop_
_entity_poly.entity_id
_entity_poly.type
_entity_poly.pdbx_seq_one_letter_code
_entity_poly.pdbx_strand_id
1 'polypeptide(L)'
;MKFYISTSGIKKVTISSSGKGAPATASRRVSSRTFLPVVLVLGILLPFLFVRIAFLVLESATACSSTIDCIGWRFFRGSDSSLVSVATLLTKIPFILLFTEGNVNNEEENESFNELVKDMTSKRQDLKAFAFKTKAMLSRMEQKVQSARQRESIYWHLASHGVPKSVHCLCLKLAEEYAVNAVARSRLPPPEYVSRLSDPSFHHLVLLTDNVLAASVAVSSTVQNSANPEKLVFHIVTDKKTYTPMHAWFAINSIKSAAVEGKGLHQYDWSQDVNVGVKEMLEIHRLIWSYYYI
;
A
#
# COMPACT_ATOMS: atom_id res chain seq x y z
N MET A 1 40.75 -52.00 4.27
CA MET A 1 39.33 -52.35 4.00
C MET A 1 39.11 -52.34 2.51
N LYS A 2 38.86 -53.51 1.91
CA LYS A 2 38.50 -53.67 0.50
C LYS A 2 37.22 -54.49 0.46
N PHE A 3 36.10 -53.84 0.17
CA PHE A 3 34.79 -54.49 0.08
C PHE A 3 34.58 -54.95 -1.36
N TYR A 4 34.45 -56.27 -1.55
CA TYR A 4 33.99 -56.88 -2.80
C TYR A 4 32.47 -57.01 -2.73
N ILE A 5 31.77 -56.33 -3.65
CA ILE A 5 30.33 -56.52 -3.88
C ILE A 5 30.21 -57.51 -5.04
N SER A 6 29.78 -58.74 -4.72
CA SER A 6 29.46 -59.77 -5.70
C SER A 6 27.97 -59.68 -6.04
N THR A 7 27.68 -59.42 -7.32
CA THR A 7 26.33 -59.46 -7.89
C THR A 7 26.04 -60.85 -8.43
N SER A 8 24.98 -61.51 -7.96
CA SER A 8 24.20 -62.47 -8.76
C SER A 8 22.98 -63.01 -8.02
N GLY A 9 21.86 -63.12 -8.75
CA GLY A 9 21.00 -64.30 -8.63
C GLY A 9 19.60 -64.08 -8.06
N ILE A 10 18.68 -63.71 -8.96
CA ILE A 10 17.24 -63.82 -8.79
C ILE A 10 16.87 -65.29 -8.52
N LYS A 11 16.13 -65.58 -7.44
CA LYS A 11 15.38 -66.83 -7.29
C LYS A 11 13.91 -66.54 -6.94
N LYS A 12 13.09 -66.89 -7.93
CA LYS A 12 11.63 -67.02 -7.93
C LYS A 12 11.20 -68.00 -6.85
N VAL A 13 10.30 -67.59 -5.95
CA VAL A 13 9.62 -68.48 -5.01
C VAL A 13 8.13 -68.45 -5.31
N THR A 14 7.65 -69.57 -5.84
CA THR A 14 6.25 -69.91 -6.04
C THR A 14 5.69 -70.42 -4.71
N ILE A 15 4.60 -69.84 -4.21
CA ILE A 15 3.80 -70.45 -3.13
C ILE A 15 2.37 -70.58 -3.63
N SER A 16 1.92 -71.83 -3.76
CA SER A 16 0.53 -72.20 -3.98
C SER A 16 -0.16 -72.43 -2.63
N SER A 17 -1.35 -71.85 -2.42
CA SER A 17 -2.32 -72.40 -1.48
C SER A 17 -3.73 -72.29 -2.05
N SER A 18 -4.37 -73.45 -2.12
CA SER A 18 -5.75 -73.71 -2.49
C SER A 18 -6.73 -73.16 -1.44
N GLY A 19 -7.79 -72.48 -1.89
CA GLY A 19 -8.93 -72.07 -1.07
C GLY A 19 -10.13 -71.73 -1.96
N LYS A 20 -11.23 -72.49 -1.80
CA LYS A 20 -12.45 -72.49 -2.62
C LYS A 20 -13.37 -71.28 -2.35
N GLY A 21 -14.05 -70.78 -3.39
CA GLY A 21 -15.48 -70.39 -3.30
C GLY A 21 -15.94 -68.99 -3.80
N ALA A 22 -16.74 -68.99 -4.88
CA ALA A 22 -17.84 -68.07 -5.24
C ALA A 22 -17.54 -66.76 -6.05
N PRO A 23 -18.53 -66.22 -6.82
CA PRO A 23 -18.36 -66.00 -8.25
C PRO A 23 -17.93 -64.58 -8.67
N ALA A 24 -17.33 -64.52 -9.86
CA ALA A 24 -16.85 -63.32 -10.52
C ALA A 24 -17.97 -62.37 -10.95
N THR A 25 -17.94 -61.13 -10.45
CA THR A 25 -18.55 -59.98 -11.11
C THR A 25 -17.59 -59.48 -12.19
N ALA A 26 -18.01 -59.61 -13.44
CA ALA A 26 -17.28 -59.10 -14.60
C ALA A 26 -17.29 -57.56 -14.56
N SER A 27 -16.25 -56.94 -13.99
CA SER A 27 -15.99 -55.52 -14.21
C SER A 27 -15.40 -55.34 -15.61
N ARG A 28 -16.11 -54.60 -16.46
CA ARG A 28 -15.59 -54.13 -17.75
C ARG A 28 -14.26 -53.43 -17.50
N ARG A 29 -13.16 -54.03 -17.97
CA ARG A 29 -11.85 -53.36 -18.05
C ARG A 29 -11.95 -52.22 -19.06
N VAL A 30 -12.30 -51.03 -18.56
CA VAL A 30 -12.06 -49.80 -19.30
C VAL A 30 -10.55 -49.58 -19.28
N SER A 31 -9.95 -49.49 -20.47
CA SER A 31 -8.51 -49.41 -20.67
C SER A 31 -7.90 -48.23 -19.89
N SER A 32 -7.14 -48.52 -18.82
CA SER A 32 -6.44 -47.50 -18.01
C SER A 32 -5.34 -46.77 -18.80
N ARG A 33 -5.08 -47.19 -20.04
CA ARG A 33 -4.07 -46.64 -20.93
C ARG A 33 -4.42 -45.26 -21.50
N THR A 34 -5.71 -44.90 -21.54
CA THR A 34 -6.17 -43.58 -22.02
C THR A 34 -6.66 -42.66 -20.90
N PHE A 35 -6.97 -43.18 -19.72
CA PHE A 35 -7.45 -42.37 -18.58
C PHE A 35 -6.36 -41.51 -17.95
N LEU A 36 -5.17 -42.07 -17.78
CA LEU A 36 -4.03 -41.38 -17.17
C LEU A 36 -3.56 -40.13 -17.94
N PRO A 37 -3.39 -40.17 -19.28
CA PRO A 37 -3.03 -38.96 -20.02
C PRO A 37 -4.17 -37.93 -20.05
N VAL A 38 -5.44 -38.36 -20.08
CA VAL A 38 -6.59 -37.46 -20.04
C VAL A 38 -6.66 -36.71 -18.69
N VAL A 39 -6.45 -37.40 -17.57
CA VAL A 39 -6.42 -36.77 -16.25
C VAL A 39 -5.25 -35.80 -16.10
N LEU A 40 -4.07 -36.14 -16.64
CA LEU A 40 -2.92 -35.23 -16.66
C LEU A 40 -3.18 -33.97 -17.51
N VAL A 41 -3.72 -34.14 -18.72
CA VAL A 41 -4.06 -33.02 -19.60
C VAL A 41 -5.14 -32.15 -18.97
N LEU A 42 -6.15 -32.75 -18.34
CA LEU A 42 -7.20 -32.01 -17.63
C LEU A 42 -6.64 -31.27 -16.41
N GLY A 43 -5.73 -31.88 -15.65
CA GLY A 43 -5.04 -31.26 -14.51
C GLY A 43 -4.14 -30.08 -14.91
N ILE A 44 -3.62 -30.08 -16.14
CA ILE A 44 -2.87 -28.94 -16.70
C ILE A 44 -3.83 -27.88 -17.24
N LEU A 45 -4.87 -28.24 -17.99
CA LEU A 45 -5.77 -27.28 -18.65
C LEU A 45 -6.74 -26.57 -17.70
N LEU A 46 -7.24 -27.25 -16.66
CA LEU A 46 -8.21 -26.67 -15.71
C LEU A 46 -7.69 -25.41 -15.00
N PRO A 47 -6.44 -25.39 -14.46
CA PRO A 47 -5.86 -24.17 -13.89
C PRO A 47 -5.77 -23.01 -14.90
N PHE A 48 -5.36 -23.27 -16.15
CA PHE A 48 -5.26 -22.23 -17.18
C PHE A 48 -6.63 -21.67 -17.57
N LEU A 49 -7.64 -22.53 -17.70
CA LEU A 49 -9.03 -22.12 -17.94
C LEU A 49 -9.57 -21.33 -16.75
N PHE A 50 -9.30 -21.77 -15.52
CA PHE A 50 -9.69 -21.06 -14.32
C PHE A 50 -9.07 -19.67 -14.25
N VAL A 51 -7.76 -19.54 -14.51
CA VAL A 51 -7.08 -18.23 -14.51
C VAL A 51 -7.60 -17.35 -15.65
N ARG A 52 -7.84 -17.88 -16.85
CA ARG A 52 -8.42 -17.13 -17.97
C ARG A 52 -9.82 -16.61 -17.67
N ILE A 53 -10.68 -17.46 -17.11
CA ILE A 53 -12.05 -17.08 -16.72
C ILE A 53 -12.01 -16.09 -15.56
N ALA A 54 -11.17 -16.31 -14.55
CA ALA A 54 -11.00 -15.38 -13.44
C ALA A 54 -10.50 -14.01 -13.92
N PHE A 55 -9.59 -13.98 -14.88
CA PHE A 55 -9.10 -12.73 -15.48
C PHE A 55 -10.19 -12.02 -16.28
N LEU A 56 -10.98 -12.74 -17.09
CA LEU A 56 -12.13 -12.17 -17.81
C LEU A 56 -13.24 -11.68 -16.87
N VAL A 57 -13.45 -12.34 -15.73
CA VAL A 57 -14.38 -11.90 -14.68
C VAL A 57 -13.85 -10.66 -13.95
N LEU A 58 -12.54 -10.59 -13.72
CA LEU A 58 -11.90 -9.42 -13.12
C LEU A 58 -11.90 -8.22 -14.08
N GLU A 59 -11.68 -8.47 -15.37
CA GLU A 59 -11.68 -7.44 -16.42
C GLU A 59 -13.10 -6.94 -16.71
N SER A 60 -14.12 -7.82 -16.68
CA SER A 60 -15.52 -7.42 -16.79
C SER A 60 -16.00 -6.65 -15.55
N ALA A 61 -15.52 -6.98 -14.34
CA ALA A 61 -15.76 -6.18 -13.14
C ALA A 61 -15.13 -4.78 -13.21
N THR A 62 -14.00 -4.62 -13.91
CA THR A 62 -13.41 -3.30 -14.18
C THR A 62 -14.07 -2.51 -15.31
N ALA A 63 -14.89 -3.16 -16.15
CA ALA A 63 -15.60 -2.54 -17.27
C ALA A 63 -17.06 -2.15 -16.95
N CYS A 64 -17.55 -2.32 -15.72
CA CYS A 64 -18.87 -1.86 -15.30
C CYS A 64 -18.91 -0.34 -15.08
N SER A 65 -18.92 0.42 -16.17
CA SER A 65 -19.34 1.82 -16.21
C SER A 65 -20.63 1.95 -17.02
N SER A 66 -21.70 1.22 -16.67
CA SER A 66 -23.08 1.47 -17.16
C SER A 66 -24.12 0.67 -16.37
N THR A 67 -25.29 1.28 -16.16
CA THR A 67 -26.22 1.06 -15.04
C THR A 67 -27.34 0.02 -15.22
N ILE A 68 -27.33 -0.88 -16.22
CA ILE A 68 -28.57 -1.61 -16.57
C ILE A 68 -28.50 -3.15 -16.58
N ASP A 69 -27.34 -3.81 -16.59
CA ASP A 69 -27.30 -5.30 -16.70
C ASP A 69 -26.82 -6.09 -15.46
N CYS A 70 -26.78 -5.48 -14.28
CA CYS A 70 -26.43 -6.18 -13.02
C CYS A 70 -27.64 -6.67 -12.20
N ILE A 71 -28.77 -7.00 -12.84
CA ILE A 71 -29.98 -7.52 -12.16
C ILE A 71 -29.97 -9.07 -12.03
N GLY A 72 -28.82 -9.70 -12.24
CA GLY A 72 -28.71 -11.14 -12.41
C GLY A 72 -28.04 -11.97 -11.32
N TRP A 73 -27.74 -11.46 -10.11
CA TRP A 73 -27.29 -12.36 -9.03
C TRP A 73 -27.46 -11.75 -7.64
N ARG A 74 -28.59 -12.03 -7.00
CA ARG A 74 -28.91 -11.55 -5.66
C ARG A 74 -29.27 -12.72 -4.74
N PHE A 75 -28.31 -13.61 -4.50
CA PHE A 75 -28.37 -14.57 -3.41
C PHE A 75 -26.96 -14.70 -2.83
N PHE A 76 -26.83 -14.39 -1.53
CA PHE A 76 -25.59 -14.32 -0.73
C PHE A 76 -24.71 -13.07 -0.96
N ARG A 77 -24.89 -12.04 -0.13
CA ARG A 77 -23.85 -11.49 0.77
C ARG A 77 -24.34 -10.21 1.43
N GLY A 78 -24.14 -10.14 2.74
CA GLY A 78 -24.60 -9.08 3.62
C GLY A 78 -23.97 -7.71 3.33
N SER A 79 -24.78 -6.70 3.67
CA SER A 79 -24.49 -5.27 3.82
C SER A 79 -23.02 -4.90 4.04
N ASP A 80 -22.41 -4.23 3.06
CA ASP A 80 -21.25 -3.37 3.26
C ASP A 80 -21.59 -1.95 2.80
N SER A 81 -21.94 -1.10 3.76
CA SER A 81 -22.18 0.34 3.62
C SER A 81 -20.88 1.17 3.55
N SER A 82 -19.72 0.53 3.33
CA SER A 82 -18.41 1.18 3.39
C SER A 82 -17.89 1.72 2.05
N LEU A 83 -18.50 1.33 0.93
CA LEU A 83 -18.08 1.79 -0.42
C LEU A 83 -18.56 3.20 -0.77
N VAL A 84 -19.50 3.76 0.01
CA VAL A 84 -20.02 5.13 -0.19
C VAL A 84 -19.01 6.18 0.29
N SER A 85 -18.12 5.84 1.24
CA SER A 85 -17.16 6.80 1.82
C SER A 85 -15.96 7.11 0.93
N VAL A 86 -15.50 6.15 0.12
CA VAL A 86 -14.34 6.38 -0.78
C VAL A 86 -14.74 7.26 -1.96
N ALA A 87 -15.98 7.10 -2.45
CA ALA A 87 -16.56 8.01 -3.44
C ALA A 87 -16.70 9.45 -2.89
N THR A 88 -16.94 9.63 -1.59
CA THR A 88 -17.03 10.98 -0.98
C THR A 88 -15.67 11.64 -0.73
N LEU A 89 -14.58 10.87 -0.68
CA LEU A 89 -13.22 11.44 -0.59
C LEU A 89 -12.69 11.86 -1.96
N LEU A 90 -13.10 11.17 -3.03
CA LEU A 90 -12.80 11.58 -4.41
C LEU A 90 -13.62 12.80 -4.86
N THR A 91 -14.77 13.09 -4.23
CA THR A 91 -15.54 14.33 -4.50
C THR A 91 -15.00 15.57 -3.79
N LYS A 92 -13.98 15.44 -2.93
CA LYS A 92 -13.33 16.58 -2.26
C LYS A 92 -11.96 16.95 -2.81
N ILE A 93 -11.53 16.34 -3.91
CA ILE A 93 -10.33 16.79 -4.59
C ILE A 93 -10.72 17.66 -5.79
N PRO A 94 -10.42 18.98 -5.79
CA PRO A 94 -10.51 19.81 -6.99
C PRO A 94 -9.37 19.48 -7.99
N PHE A 95 -8.95 18.22 -8.08
CA PHE A 95 -7.76 17.79 -8.82
C PHE A 95 -8.05 17.50 -10.30
N ILE A 96 -9.28 17.13 -10.65
CA ILE A 96 -9.63 16.77 -12.04
C ILE A 96 -10.19 17.97 -12.84
N LEU A 97 -10.67 19.03 -12.18
CA LEU A 97 -11.25 20.19 -12.86
C LEU A 97 -10.22 21.24 -13.31
N LEU A 98 -8.91 21.05 -13.02
CA LEU A 98 -7.86 22.00 -13.41
C LEU A 98 -7.20 21.73 -14.77
N PHE A 99 -7.37 20.53 -15.34
CA PHE A 99 -6.80 20.18 -16.65
C PHE A 99 -7.78 20.33 -17.81
N THR A 100 -9.07 20.54 -17.55
CA THR A 100 -9.97 21.06 -18.57
C THR A 100 -9.74 22.56 -18.65
N GLU A 101 -8.71 22.89 -19.42
CA GLU A 101 -8.59 24.11 -20.21
C GLU A 101 -9.97 24.71 -20.47
N GLY A 102 -10.31 25.71 -19.65
CA GLY A 102 -11.37 26.63 -19.97
C GLY A 102 -10.90 27.42 -21.18
N ASN A 103 -11.17 26.87 -22.36
CA ASN A 103 -11.21 27.60 -23.61
C ASN A 103 -12.21 28.76 -23.44
N VAL A 104 -11.70 29.88 -22.94
CA VAL A 104 -12.33 31.19 -23.05
C VAL A 104 -11.36 32.01 -23.86
N ASN A 105 -11.51 31.94 -25.18
CA ASN A 105 -11.14 33.03 -26.07
C ASN A 105 -11.54 34.34 -25.40
N ASN A 106 -10.56 35.11 -24.92
CA ASN A 106 -10.66 36.54 -24.62
C ASN A 106 -9.24 37.03 -24.33
N GLU A 107 -8.60 37.53 -25.40
CA GLU A 107 -7.55 38.54 -25.41
C GLU A 107 -6.71 38.64 -24.13
N GLU A 108 -5.50 38.05 -24.19
CA GLU A 108 -4.36 38.35 -23.33
C GLU A 108 -3.91 39.81 -23.51
N GLU A 109 -4.79 40.78 -23.27
CA GLU A 109 -4.37 42.15 -23.06
C GLU A 109 -4.04 42.27 -21.56
N ASN A 110 -2.76 42.09 -21.25
CA ASN A 110 -2.18 42.44 -19.95
C ASN A 110 -2.20 43.97 -19.80
N GLU A 111 -3.38 44.57 -19.76
CA GLU A 111 -3.48 46.01 -19.52
C GLU A 111 -3.03 46.27 -18.09
N SER A 112 -1.83 46.84 -17.95
CA SER A 112 -1.40 47.43 -16.70
C SER A 112 -2.38 48.54 -16.30
N PHE A 113 -2.66 48.73 -15.02
CA PHE A 113 -3.62 49.76 -14.59
C PHE A 113 -3.17 51.14 -15.07
N ASN A 114 -1.85 51.36 -15.09
CA ASN A 114 -1.23 52.56 -15.61
C ASN A 114 -1.44 52.73 -17.12
N GLU A 115 -1.47 51.62 -17.87
CA GLU A 115 -1.73 51.61 -19.30
C GLU A 115 -3.22 51.86 -19.58
N LEU A 116 -4.12 51.29 -18.79
CA LEU A 116 -5.56 51.59 -18.82
C LEU A 116 -5.82 53.07 -18.54
N VAL A 117 -5.19 53.64 -17.51
CA VAL A 117 -5.31 55.07 -17.16
C VAL A 117 -4.73 55.97 -18.26
N LYS A 118 -3.60 55.58 -18.86
CA LYS A 118 -2.98 56.29 -19.98
C LYS A 118 -3.86 56.26 -21.24
N ASP A 119 -4.42 55.11 -21.56
CA ASP A 119 -5.33 54.92 -22.69
C ASP A 119 -6.58 55.80 -22.55
N MET A 120 -7.17 55.82 -21.35
CA MET A 120 -8.30 56.67 -21.00
C MET A 120 -8.02 58.17 -21.14
N THR A 121 -6.86 58.61 -20.64
CA THR A 121 -6.45 60.02 -20.70
C THR A 121 -6.24 60.48 -22.14
N SER A 122 -5.76 59.57 -23.00
CA SER A 122 -5.51 59.86 -24.42
C SER A 122 -6.76 59.80 -25.30
N LYS A 123 -7.68 58.86 -25.05
CA LYS A 123 -8.85 58.58 -25.92
C LYS A 123 -10.14 59.30 -25.50
N ARG A 124 -10.18 60.02 -24.36
CA ARG A 124 -11.39 60.69 -23.81
C ARG A 124 -12.64 59.78 -23.83
N GLN A 125 -12.50 58.55 -23.34
CA GLN A 125 -13.62 57.62 -23.30
C GLN A 125 -14.67 58.00 -22.25
N ASP A 126 -15.89 57.50 -22.45
CA ASP A 126 -17.03 57.71 -21.57
C ASP A 126 -16.78 57.16 -20.16
N LEU A 127 -17.14 57.93 -19.12
CA LEU A 127 -16.95 57.55 -17.70
C LEU A 127 -17.54 56.17 -17.36
N LYS A 128 -18.65 55.83 -18.04
CA LYS A 128 -19.30 54.53 -17.93
C LYS A 128 -18.42 53.41 -18.49
N ALA A 129 -17.82 53.60 -19.67
CA ALA A 129 -16.92 52.61 -20.28
C ALA A 129 -15.69 52.37 -19.41
N PHE A 130 -15.12 53.42 -18.83
CA PHE A 130 -14.02 53.32 -17.86
C PHE A 130 -14.36 52.46 -16.65
N ALA A 131 -15.53 52.72 -16.04
CA ALA A 131 -15.98 51.99 -14.87
C ALA A 131 -16.16 50.49 -15.18
N PHE A 132 -16.73 50.16 -16.35
CA PHE A 132 -16.86 48.78 -16.81
C PHE A 132 -15.50 48.12 -17.04
N LYS A 133 -14.56 48.79 -17.72
CA LYS A 133 -13.24 48.25 -18.02
C LYS A 133 -12.40 48.05 -16.76
N THR A 134 -12.43 49.01 -15.84
CA THR A 134 -11.76 48.92 -14.53
C THR A 134 -12.34 47.78 -13.68
N LYS A 135 -13.68 47.62 -13.66
CA LYS A 135 -14.33 46.51 -12.95
C LYS A 135 -13.94 45.15 -13.53
N ALA A 136 -13.88 45.04 -14.86
CA ALA A 136 -13.42 43.82 -15.53
C ALA A 136 -11.96 43.51 -15.18
N MET A 137 -11.09 44.53 -15.18
CA MET A 137 -9.69 44.40 -14.77
C MET A 137 -9.55 43.93 -13.31
N LEU A 138 -10.26 44.57 -12.37
CA LEU A 138 -10.26 44.17 -10.95
C LEU A 138 -10.72 42.73 -10.76
N SER A 139 -11.80 42.32 -11.42
CA SER A 139 -12.30 40.95 -11.37
C SER A 139 -11.27 39.93 -11.89
N ARG A 140 -10.57 40.25 -12.99
CA ARG A 140 -9.48 39.41 -13.51
C ARG A 140 -8.29 39.33 -12.54
N MET A 141 -7.92 40.44 -11.91
CA MET A 141 -6.84 40.47 -10.91
C MET A 141 -7.22 39.65 -9.67
N GLU A 142 -8.46 39.75 -9.20
CA GLU A 142 -8.97 38.96 -8.08
C GLU A 142 -8.96 37.46 -8.38
N GLN A 143 -9.37 37.05 -9.59
CA GLN A 143 -9.25 35.66 -10.05
C GLN A 143 -7.78 35.19 -10.11
N LYS A 144 -6.85 36.03 -10.57
CA LYS A 144 -5.40 35.73 -10.56
C LYS A 144 -4.88 35.56 -9.13
N VAL A 145 -5.27 36.42 -8.19
CA VAL A 145 -4.88 36.30 -6.77
C VAL A 145 -5.47 35.04 -6.15
N GLN A 146 -6.74 34.74 -6.41
CA GLN A 146 -7.40 33.55 -5.87
C GLN A 146 -6.77 32.26 -6.40
N SER A 147 -6.46 32.19 -7.70
CA SER A 147 -5.75 31.04 -8.29
C SER A 147 -4.31 30.92 -7.78
N ALA A 148 -3.60 32.04 -7.56
CA ALA A 148 -2.28 32.03 -6.93
C ALA A 148 -2.32 31.50 -5.49
N ARG A 149 -3.27 31.96 -4.67
CA ARG A 149 -3.50 31.45 -3.30
C ARG A 149 -3.83 29.95 -3.29
N GLN A 150 -4.64 29.49 -4.24
CA GLN A 150 -4.97 28.07 -4.36
C GLN A 150 -3.73 27.23 -4.72
N ARG A 151 -2.89 27.72 -5.65
CA ARG A 151 -1.61 27.07 -5.99
C ARG A 151 -0.65 27.04 -4.80
N GLU A 152 -0.55 28.15 -4.06
CA GLU A 152 0.27 28.24 -2.84
C GLU A 152 -0.13 27.18 -1.82
N SER A 153 -1.43 27.05 -1.51
CA SER A 153 -1.94 26.03 -0.59
C SER A 153 -1.59 24.60 -1.05
N ILE A 154 -1.71 24.33 -2.36
CA ILE A 154 -1.32 23.03 -2.93
C ILE A 154 0.19 22.79 -2.78
N TYR A 155 1.03 23.79 -3.06
CA TYR A 155 2.48 23.65 -2.90
C TYR A 155 2.88 23.44 -1.44
N TRP A 156 2.24 24.12 -0.49
CA TRP A 156 2.43 23.87 0.93
C TRP A 156 2.07 22.43 1.31
N HIS A 157 0.92 21.95 0.85
CA HIS A 157 0.50 20.56 1.07
C HIS A 157 1.50 19.55 0.48
N LEU A 158 1.99 19.78 -0.73
CA LEU A 158 2.98 18.92 -1.37
C LEU A 158 4.35 18.97 -0.67
N ALA A 159 4.76 20.15 -0.22
CA ALA A 159 6.02 20.34 0.50
C ALA A 159 5.98 19.70 1.89
N SER A 160 4.85 19.78 2.59
CA SER A 160 4.67 19.17 3.90
C SER A 160 4.63 17.64 3.81
N HIS A 161 3.97 17.09 2.79
CA HIS A 161 3.94 15.64 2.55
C HIS A 161 5.21 15.09 1.87
N GLY A 162 5.99 15.96 1.24
CA GLY A 162 7.20 15.60 0.53
C GLY A 162 8.25 15.09 1.49
N VAL A 163 8.61 13.81 1.37
CA VAL A 163 9.77 13.26 2.07
C VAL A 163 11.02 13.98 1.54
N PRO A 164 11.86 14.60 2.40
CA PRO A 164 13.09 15.21 1.93
C PRO A 164 13.88 14.21 1.09
N LYS A 165 14.43 14.66 -0.05
CA LYS A 165 15.09 13.76 -1.03
C LYS A 165 16.11 12.84 -0.37
N SER A 166 16.85 13.33 0.63
CA SER A 166 17.82 12.55 1.41
C SER A 166 17.19 11.38 2.18
N VAL A 167 16.06 11.60 2.86
CA VAL A 167 15.33 10.56 3.60
C VAL A 167 14.73 9.54 2.63
N HIS A 168 14.21 10.00 1.49
CA HIS A 168 13.72 9.11 0.45
C HIS A 168 14.83 8.22 -0.12
N CYS A 169 16.00 8.80 -0.44
CA CYS A 169 17.17 8.05 -0.89
C CYS A 169 17.67 7.06 0.16
N LEU A 170 17.64 7.40 1.45
CA LEU A 170 17.96 6.48 2.54
C LEU A 170 17.02 5.27 2.53
N CYS A 171 15.72 5.49 2.42
CA CYS A 171 14.74 4.40 2.34
C CYS A 171 15.00 3.49 1.12
N LEU A 172 15.31 4.06 -0.05
CA LEU A 172 15.66 3.27 -1.24
C LEU A 172 16.92 2.43 -1.03
N LYS A 173 17.98 3.01 -0.45
CA LYS A 173 19.21 2.26 -0.12
C LYS A 173 18.96 1.14 0.89
N LEU A 174 18.16 1.38 1.91
CA LEU A 174 17.82 0.35 2.90
C LEU A 174 16.94 -0.76 2.31
N ALA A 175 16.06 -0.42 1.35
CA ALA A 175 15.31 -1.42 0.61
C ALA A 175 16.21 -2.29 -0.27
N GLU A 176 17.21 -1.68 -0.92
CA GLU A 176 18.26 -2.41 -1.64
C GLU A 176 19.05 -3.32 -0.69
N GLU A 177 19.51 -2.80 0.45
CA GLU A 177 20.19 -3.59 1.48
C GLU A 177 19.34 -4.78 1.92
N TYR A 178 18.04 -4.59 2.17
CA TYR A 178 17.16 -5.72 2.51
C TYR A 178 17.13 -6.79 1.41
N ALA A 179 17.17 -6.39 0.14
CA ALA A 179 17.12 -7.33 -0.97
C ALA A 179 18.43 -8.15 -1.08
N VAL A 180 19.58 -7.50 -0.93
CA VAL A 180 20.89 -8.12 -1.23
C VAL A 180 21.62 -8.64 0.02
N ASN A 181 21.42 -8.03 1.18
CA ASN A 181 22.15 -8.30 2.41
C ASN A 181 21.38 -9.25 3.33
N ALA A 182 21.98 -10.40 3.65
CA ALA A 182 21.36 -11.38 4.54
C ALA A 182 21.23 -10.87 5.99
N VAL A 183 22.15 -10.00 6.43
CA VAL A 183 22.11 -9.39 7.76
C VAL A 183 20.93 -8.43 7.88
N ALA A 184 20.63 -7.67 6.82
CA ALA A 184 19.47 -6.78 6.76
C ALA A 184 18.12 -7.53 6.84
N ARG A 185 18.12 -8.84 6.53
CA ARG A 185 16.98 -9.76 6.66
C ARG A 185 17.01 -10.61 7.92
N SER A 186 17.96 -10.35 8.82
CA SER A 186 18.02 -11.06 10.10
C SER A 186 16.73 -10.84 10.91
N ARG A 187 16.42 -11.79 11.79
CA ARG A 187 15.21 -11.70 12.60
C ARG A 187 15.33 -10.56 13.60
N LEU A 188 14.27 -9.76 13.68
CA LEU A 188 14.12 -8.69 14.66
C LEU A 188 12.95 -9.00 15.60
N PRO A 189 13.21 -9.13 16.90
CA PRO A 189 14.51 -9.16 17.56
C PRO A 189 15.24 -10.51 17.34
N PRO A 190 16.54 -10.61 17.69
CA PRO A 190 17.27 -11.88 17.73
C PRO A 190 16.54 -12.96 18.56
N PRO A 191 16.75 -14.26 18.28
CA PRO A 191 16.01 -15.36 18.93
C PRO A 191 16.01 -15.32 20.47
N GLU A 192 17.10 -14.83 21.06
CA GLU A 192 17.27 -14.68 22.52
C GLU A 192 16.31 -13.67 23.17
N TYR A 193 15.77 -12.71 22.40
CA TYR A 193 14.88 -11.66 22.89
C TYR A 193 13.42 -11.85 22.48
N VAL A 194 13.10 -12.89 21.70
CA VAL A 194 11.73 -13.12 21.21
C VAL A 194 10.73 -13.32 22.34
N SER A 195 11.14 -13.97 23.44
CA SER A 195 10.29 -14.16 24.62
C SER A 195 9.88 -12.85 25.30
N ARG A 196 10.70 -11.78 25.16
CA ARG A 196 10.42 -10.47 25.76
C ARG A 196 9.27 -9.73 25.07
N LEU A 197 8.92 -10.11 23.83
CA LEU A 197 7.89 -9.41 23.06
C LEU A 197 6.48 -9.55 23.63
N SER A 198 6.24 -10.57 24.46
CA SER A 198 4.91 -10.84 25.05
C SER A 198 4.91 -10.85 26.57
N ASP A 199 6.07 -10.60 27.20
CA ASP A 199 6.21 -10.65 28.64
C ASP A 199 5.81 -9.30 29.27
N PRO A 200 4.70 -9.25 30.04
CA PRO A 200 4.19 -8.00 30.60
C PRO A 200 5.09 -7.37 31.69
N SER A 201 6.14 -8.07 32.13
CA SER A 201 7.12 -7.51 33.08
C SER A 201 8.08 -6.50 32.44
N PHE A 202 8.12 -6.43 31.10
CA PHE A 202 8.89 -5.45 30.34
C PHE A 202 8.06 -4.19 30.04
N HIS A 203 8.75 -3.09 29.74
CA HIS A 203 8.12 -1.84 29.32
C HIS A 203 7.97 -1.85 27.81
N HIS A 204 6.74 -2.08 27.34
CA HIS A 204 6.41 -2.08 25.93
C HIS A 204 6.12 -0.65 25.44
N LEU A 205 6.92 -0.20 24.47
CA LEU A 205 6.82 1.11 23.86
C LEU A 205 6.44 0.94 22.39
N VAL A 206 5.32 1.52 21.98
CA VAL A 206 4.84 1.43 20.59
C VAL A 206 5.17 2.72 19.85
N LEU A 207 5.88 2.61 18.73
CA LEU A 207 6.20 3.74 17.86
C LEU A 207 5.50 3.55 16.52
N LEU A 208 4.54 4.43 16.22
CA LEU A 208 3.84 4.49 14.94
C LEU A 208 4.52 5.53 14.05
N THR A 209 5.32 5.09 13.07
CA THR A 209 6.03 6.02 12.17
C THR A 209 6.47 5.36 10.86
N ASP A 210 6.45 6.14 9.79
CA ASP A 210 7.03 5.80 8.47
C ASP A 210 8.44 6.38 8.28
N ASN A 211 8.96 7.14 9.25
CA ASN A 211 10.27 7.76 9.19
C ASN A 211 11.32 6.94 9.96
N VAL A 212 12.19 6.24 9.20
CA VAL A 212 13.27 5.39 9.73
C VAL A 212 14.23 6.17 10.64
N LEU A 213 14.58 7.41 10.26
CA LEU A 213 15.51 8.21 11.04
C LEU A 213 14.88 8.67 12.36
N ALA A 214 13.61 9.10 12.31
CA ALA A 214 12.88 9.49 13.52
C ALA A 214 12.76 8.31 14.49
N ALA A 215 12.41 7.12 13.99
CA ALA A 215 12.38 5.90 14.79
C ALA A 215 13.74 5.58 15.41
N SER A 216 14.81 5.63 14.60
CA SER A 216 16.18 5.38 15.06
C SER A 216 16.61 6.31 16.19
N VAL A 217 16.36 7.62 16.03
CA VAL A 217 16.69 8.64 17.05
C VAL A 217 15.85 8.45 18.30
N ALA A 218 14.54 8.21 18.17
CA ALA A 218 13.64 8.01 19.30
C ALA A 218 14.05 6.78 20.12
N VAL A 219 14.32 5.65 19.47
CA VAL A 219 14.76 4.43 20.16
C VAL A 219 16.14 4.63 20.80
N SER A 220 17.12 5.17 20.05
CA SER A 220 18.49 5.35 20.55
C SER A 220 18.54 6.30 21.75
N SER A 221 17.85 7.44 21.68
CA SER A 221 17.79 8.40 22.79
C SER A 221 17.09 7.84 24.02
N THR A 222 15.99 7.09 23.83
CA THR A 222 15.27 6.45 24.93
C THR A 222 16.15 5.40 25.62
N VAL A 223 16.88 4.59 24.86
CA VAL A 223 17.80 3.59 25.42
C VAL A 223 18.96 4.26 26.16
N GLN A 224 19.54 5.32 25.60
CA GLN A 224 20.66 6.05 26.23
C GLN A 224 20.26 6.75 27.53
N ASN A 225 19.03 7.23 27.63
CA ASN A 225 18.56 8.00 28.78
C ASN A 225 17.74 7.17 29.78
N SER A 226 17.56 5.87 29.54
CA SER A 226 16.83 4.99 30.44
C SER A 226 17.75 4.46 31.54
N ALA A 227 17.22 4.39 32.77
CA ALA A 227 17.92 3.78 33.89
C ALA A 227 18.10 2.26 33.75
N ASN A 228 17.16 1.58 33.08
CA ASN A 228 17.15 0.12 32.88
C ASN A 228 16.78 -0.19 31.42
N PRO A 229 17.69 0.01 30.46
CA PRO A 229 17.40 -0.16 29.03
C PRO A 229 17.02 -1.60 28.67
N GLU A 230 17.54 -2.60 29.37
CA GLU A 230 17.27 -4.03 29.15
C GLU A 230 15.82 -4.44 29.40
N LYS A 231 15.07 -3.61 30.14
CA LYS A 231 13.63 -3.79 30.37
C LYS A 231 12.77 -3.15 29.29
N LEU A 232 13.35 -2.50 28.28
CA LEU A 232 12.60 -1.84 27.21
C LEU A 232 12.38 -2.77 26.02
N VAL A 233 11.15 -2.77 25.52
CA VAL A 233 10.75 -3.47 24.29
C VAL A 233 10.07 -2.47 23.37
N PHE A 234 10.65 -2.23 22.20
CA PHE A 234 10.12 -1.31 21.21
C PHE A 234 9.36 -2.08 20.13
N HIS A 235 8.08 -1.75 19.94
CA HIS A 235 7.27 -2.21 18.83
C HIS A 235 7.13 -1.07 17.83
N ILE A 236 7.90 -1.14 16.74
CA ILE A 236 7.88 -0.13 15.68
C ILE A 236 6.88 -0.59 14.64
N VAL A 237 5.78 0.16 14.57
CA VAL A 237 4.69 -0.07 13.64
C VAL A 237 4.80 0.93 12.50
N THR A 238 4.91 0.42 11.29
CA THR A 238 5.11 1.24 10.10
C THR A 238 4.16 0.82 8.98
N ASP A 239 4.10 1.55 7.89
CA ASP A 239 3.23 1.17 6.78
C ASP A 239 3.83 0.02 5.94
N LYS A 240 3.11 -0.44 4.92
CA LYS A 240 3.59 -1.51 4.04
C LYS A 240 4.80 -1.11 3.19
N LYS A 241 4.92 0.16 2.77
CA LYS A 241 6.01 0.62 1.88
C LYS A 241 7.31 0.86 2.67
N THR A 242 7.24 1.28 3.93
CA THR A 242 8.40 1.61 4.76
C THR A 242 8.86 0.47 5.67
N TYR A 243 8.08 -0.63 5.76
CA TYR A 243 8.46 -1.83 6.51
C TYR A 243 9.86 -2.35 6.15
N THR A 244 10.12 -2.57 4.86
CA THR A 244 11.39 -3.14 4.39
C THR A 244 12.59 -2.28 4.78
N PRO A 245 12.61 -0.95 4.49
CA PRO A 245 13.65 -0.06 4.98
C PRO A 245 13.81 -0.04 6.52
N MET A 246 12.70 0.01 7.24
CA MET A 246 12.70 0.07 8.71
C MET A 246 13.32 -1.19 9.31
N HIS A 247 12.91 -2.37 8.81
CA HIS A 247 13.45 -3.65 9.23
C HIS A 247 14.96 -3.73 8.95
N ALA A 248 15.39 -3.37 7.73
CA ALA A 248 16.80 -3.37 7.37
C ALA A 248 17.64 -2.49 8.29
N TRP A 249 17.15 -1.29 8.62
CA TRP A 249 17.87 -0.36 9.49
C TRP A 249 18.16 -0.97 10.86
N PHE A 250 17.14 -1.49 11.55
CA PHE A 250 17.30 -2.05 12.89
C PHE A 250 18.02 -3.41 12.89
N ALA A 251 17.99 -4.13 11.77
CA ALA A 251 18.74 -5.37 11.60
C ALA A 251 20.24 -5.12 11.43
N ILE A 252 20.61 -4.08 10.68
CA ILE A 252 22.00 -3.67 10.49
C ILE A 252 22.52 -2.92 11.74
N ASN A 253 21.68 -2.07 12.34
CA ASN A 253 22.02 -1.26 13.51
C ASN A 253 21.41 -1.85 14.79
N SER A 254 21.89 -3.05 15.17
CA SER A 254 21.35 -3.75 16.34
C SER A 254 21.59 -2.96 17.63
N ILE A 255 20.53 -2.76 18.41
CA ILE A 255 20.60 -2.13 19.74
C ILE A 255 20.72 -3.25 20.78
N LYS A 256 21.91 -3.42 21.37
CA LYS A 256 22.19 -4.56 22.27
C LYS A 256 21.41 -4.50 23.59
N SER A 257 21.06 -3.30 24.04
CA SER A 257 20.49 -3.11 25.37
C SER A 257 18.96 -3.16 25.40
N ALA A 258 18.26 -3.27 24.27
CA ALA A 258 16.80 -3.30 24.24
C ALA A 258 16.28 -4.20 23.11
N ALA A 259 15.09 -4.77 23.28
CA ALA A 259 14.46 -5.55 22.21
C ALA A 259 13.73 -4.61 21.25
N VAL A 260 13.88 -4.84 19.94
CA VAL A 260 13.20 -4.07 18.90
C VAL A 260 12.50 -5.03 17.94
N GLU A 261 11.21 -4.85 17.77
CA GLU A 261 10.39 -5.51 16.77
C GLU A 261 9.92 -4.46 15.75
N GLY A 262 10.22 -4.68 14.48
CA GLY A 262 9.67 -3.89 13.38
C GLY A 262 8.56 -4.66 12.69
N LYS A 263 7.37 -4.09 12.58
CA LYS A 263 6.24 -4.68 11.86
C LYS A 263 5.50 -3.66 11.01
N GLY A 264 5.08 -4.09 9.83
CA GLY A 264 4.16 -3.34 8.99
C GLY A 264 2.73 -3.48 9.49
N LEU A 265 1.90 -2.46 9.29
CA LEU A 265 0.46 -2.47 9.59
C LEU A 265 -0.25 -3.69 8.99
N HIS A 266 0.20 -4.09 7.80
CA HIS A 266 -0.31 -5.24 7.05
C HIS A 266 0.08 -6.61 7.63
N GLN A 267 0.96 -6.66 8.64
CA GLN A 267 1.40 -7.89 9.30
C GLN A 267 0.68 -8.12 10.63
N TYR A 268 -0.12 -7.15 11.09
CA TYR A 268 -0.89 -7.28 12.31
C TYR A 268 -2.32 -7.74 11.99
N ASP A 269 -2.75 -8.81 12.65
CA ASP A 269 -4.14 -9.26 12.67
C ASP A 269 -4.87 -8.62 13.86
N TRP A 270 -4.98 -7.28 13.85
CA TRP A 270 -5.69 -6.57 14.89
C TRP A 270 -7.20 -6.88 14.87
N SER A 271 -7.84 -6.83 16.05
CA SER A 271 -9.30 -6.89 16.12
C SER A 271 -9.93 -5.70 15.39
N GLN A 272 -11.19 -5.83 14.97
CA GLN A 272 -11.89 -4.72 14.31
C GLN A 272 -11.88 -3.44 15.14
N ASP A 273 -12.05 -3.55 16.46
CA ASP A 273 -12.05 -2.39 17.37
C ASP A 273 -10.70 -1.67 17.39
N VAL A 274 -9.59 -2.41 17.42
CA VAL A 274 -8.23 -1.83 17.40
C VAL A 274 -7.93 -1.21 16.04
N ASN A 275 -8.35 -1.85 14.94
CA ASN A 275 -8.21 -1.27 13.60
C ASN A 275 -8.95 0.07 13.48
N VAL A 276 -10.16 0.17 14.06
CA VAL A 276 -10.93 1.42 14.10
C VAL A 276 -10.17 2.47 14.91
N GLY A 277 -9.69 2.13 16.11
CA GLY A 277 -8.94 3.06 16.96
C GLY A 277 -7.64 3.56 16.31
N VAL A 278 -6.86 2.67 15.67
CA VAL A 278 -5.63 3.07 14.96
C VAL A 278 -5.96 3.96 13.75
N LYS A 279 -7.02 3.64 12.99
CA LYS A 279 -7.45 4.47 11.87
C LYS A 279 -7.93 5.85 12.33
N GLU A 280 -8.69 5.92 13.42
CA GLU A 280 -9.14 7.17 14.02
C GLU A 280 -7.95 8.00 14.50
N MET A 281 -7.00 7.39 15.20
CA MET A 281 -5.77 8.05 15.64
C MET A 281 -4.96 8.61 14.48
N LEU A 282 -4.80 7.84 13.40
CA LEU A 282 -4.09 8.29 12.19
C LEU A 282 -4.82 9.45 11.51
N GLU A 283 -6.15 9.41 11.42
CA GLU A 283 -6.92 10.51 10.83
C GLU A 283 -6.87 11.76 11.72
N ILE A 284 -6.98 11.62 13.04
CA ILE A 284 -6.79 12.73 14.00
C ILE A 284 -5.39 13.34 13.83
N HIS A 285 -4.35 12.52 13.75
CA HIS A 285 -2.99 13.01 13.52
C HIS A 285 -2.89 13.78 12.20
N ARG A 286 -3.51 13.27 11.13
CA ARG A 286 -3.56 13.93 9.82
C ARG A 286 -4.32 15.25 9.87
N LEU A 287 -5.43 15.33 10.61
CA LEU A 287 -6.23 16.53 10.80
C LEU A 287 -5.48 17.59 11.61
N ILE A 288 -4.87 17.21 12.73
CA ILE A 288 -4.02 18.09 13.55
C ILE A 288 -2.90 18.66 12.68
N TRP A 289 -2.21 17.80 11.93
CA TRP A 289 -1.12 18.23 11.07
C TRP A 289 -1.60 19.17 9.97
N SER A 290 -2.76 18.91 9.35
CA SER A 290 -3.39 19.82 8.38
C SER A 290 -3.86 21.14 9.00
N TYR A 291 -4.10 21.22 10.30
CA TYR A 291 -4.50 22.47 10.96
C TYR A 291 -3.30 23.34 11.34
N TYR A 292 -2.17 22.73 11.68
CA TYR A 292 -0.96 23.44 12.12
C TYR A 292 0.04 23.73 11.00
N TYR A 293 0.04 22.94 9.93
CA TYR A 293 1.09 22.96 8.89
C TYR A 293 0.57 23.15 7.46
N ILE A 294 -0.74 23.35 7.27
CA ILE A 294 -1.39 23.69 5.99
C ILE A 294 -2.33 24.87 6.27
#